data_AF-A0A444R2S4-F1
#
_entry.id   AF-A0A444R2S4-F1
#
_cell.length_a   1.000
_cell.length_b   1.000
_cell.length_c   1.000
_cell.angle_alpha   90.00
_cell.angle_beta   90.00
_cell.angle_gamma   90.00
#
_symmetry.space_group_name_H-M   'P 1'
#
loop_
_entity.id
_entity.type
_entity.pdbx_description
1 polymer ?
#
loop_
_entity_poly.entity_id
_entity_poly.type
_entity_poly.pdbx_seq_one_letter_code
_entity_poly.pdbx_strand_id
1 'polypeptide(L)'
;MEPPLPAASTDGAQVTEFHCHPANTFDAIARVKTMLPGNMESYEPLSVSQRSQLRRIMLCISDTSAKLAKLPGVSKEDQNLLKKLRSDMLSTIEYAPVWIIMAVALALGIGTMIGWRRVAMTIGEKIGKRGMTYAQGMAAQMTAAVSIGLASYIGMPVSTTHVLSSAVAGTMVVDGGGLQRKTVTSILMAWVFTLPAAIFLSGGLYWIALQLI
;
A
#
# COMPACT_ATOMS: atom_id res chain seq x y z
N MET A 1 -28.87 10.98 6.83
CA MET A 1 -28.27 9.70 7.25
C MET A 1 -29.29 8.63 6.90
N GLU A 2 -29.27 8.19 5.64
CA GLU A 2 -30.20 7.13 5.20
C GLU A 2 -29.82 5.82 5.88
N PRO A 3 -30.79 5.04 6.38
CA PRO A 3 -30.52 3.80 7.07
C PRO A 3 -29.87 2.80 6.12
N PRO A 4 -28.90 1.99 6.59
CA PRO A 4 -28.34 0.92 5.79
C PRO A 4 -29.46 -0.05 5.35
N LEU A 5 -29.47 -0.41 4.07
CA LEU A 5 -30.41 -1.40 3.52
C LEU A 5 -30.34 -2.68 4.37
N PRO A 6 -31.49 -3.26 4.79
CA PRO A 6 -31.50 -4.41 5.69
C PRO A 6 -30.77 -5.62 5.08
N ALA A 7 -30.04 -6.35 5.93
CA ALA A 7 -29.43 -7.62 5.56
C ALA A 7 -30.49 -8.72 5.62
N ALA A 8 -30.82 -9.33 4.48
CA ALA A 8 -31.53 -10.60 4.46
C ALA A 8 -30.50 -11.72 4.62
N SER A 9 -30.45 -12.33 5.81
CA SER A 9 -29.82 -13.63 6.04
C SER A 9 -30.91 -14.70 5.94
N THR A 10 -30.54 -15.90 5.50
CA THR A 10 -31.43 -17.06 5.28
C THR A 10 -32.10 -17.59 6.56
N ASP A 11 -31.86 -16.96 7.72
CA ASP A 11 -32.36 -17.34 9.04
C ASP A 11 -33.27 -16.28 9.72
N GLY A 12 -33.79 -15.30 8.98
CA GLY A 12 -34.79 -14.36 9.53
C GLY A 12 -34.27 -13.39 10.59
N ALA A 13 -32.96 -13.39 10.90
CA ALA A 13 -32.33 -12.42 11.77
C ALA A 13 -31.81 -11.22 10.94
N GLN A 14 -32.37 -10.03 11.20
CA GLN A 14 -31.86 -8.77 10.64
C GLN A 14 -30.49 -8.45 11.24
N VAL A 15 -29.42 -8.72 10.49
CA VAL A 15 -28.06 -8.38 10.90
C VAL A 15 -27.78 -6.93 10.52
N THR A 16 -27.75 -6.05 11.51
CA THR A 16 -27.45 -4.61 11.38
C THR A 16 -26.00 -4.31 11.01
N GLU A 17 -25.11 -5.33 11.01
CA GLU A 17 -23.68 -5.17 10.78
C GLU A 17 -23.15 -6.24 9.81
N PHE A 18 -22.68 -5.82 8.62
CA PHE A 18 -22.09 -6.74 7.64
C PHE A 18 -20.67 -7.13 8.08
N HIS A 19 -20.54 -8.30 8.71
CA HIS A 19 -19.25 -8.93 9.01
C HIS A 19 -18.80 -9.79 7.83
N CYS A 20 -17.56 -9.60 7.39
CA CYS A 20 -16.98 -10.37 6.29
C CYS A 20 -16.59 -11.77 6.77
N HIS A 21 -17.55 -12.69 6.70
CA HIS A 21 -17.33 -14.11 6.97
C HIS A 21 -17.32 -14.91 5.66
N PRO A 22 -16.36 -15.83 5.45
CA PRO A 22 -16.29 -16.65 4.23
C PRO A 22 -17.54 -17.48 3.95
N ALA A 23 -18.29 -17.85 4.99
CA ALA A 23 -19.55 -18.61 4.88
C ALA A 23 -20.67 -17.82 4.18
N ASN A 24 -20.67 -16.49 4.27
CA ASN A 24 -21.74 -15.63 3.76
C ASN A 24 -21.39 -15.03 2.39
N THR A 25 -20.39 -15.59 1.70
CA THR A 25 -19.87 -15.04 0.42
C THR A 25 -20.92 -15.09 -0.68
N PHE A 26 -21.76 -16.14 -0.71
CA PHE A 26 -22.85 -16.24 -1.68
C PHE A 26 -23.94 -15.18 -1.44
N ASP A 27 -24.28 -14.88 -0.18
CA ASP A 27 -25.21 -13.81 0.17
C ASP A 27 -24.64 -12.43 -0.17
N ALA A 28 -23.33 -12.25 0.05
CA ALA A 28 -22.61 -11.04 -0.35
C ALA A 28 -22.67 -10.81 -1.87
N ILE A 29 -22.45 -11.86 -2.68
CA ILE A 29 -22.56 -11.80 -4.14
C ILE A 29 -23.99 -11.51 -4.58
N ALA A 30 -24.98 -12.16 -3.96
CA ALA A 30 -26.40 -11.89 -4.24
C ALA A 30 -26.76 -10.44 -3.96
N ARG A 31 -26.26 -9.87 -2.86
CA ARG A 31 -26.48 -8.47 -2.50
C ARG A 31 -25.83 -7.49 -3.48
N VAL A 32 -24.61 -7.76 -3.93
CA VAL A 32 -23.95 -6.99 -4.99
C VAL A 32 -24.80 -7.01 -6.27
N LYS A 33 -25.31 -8.18 -6.67
CA LYS A 33 -26.19 -8.33 -7.83
C LYS A 33 -27.51 -7.54 -7.68
N THR A 34 -28.06 -7.44 -6.47
CA THR A 34 -29.25 -6.60 -6.23
C THR A 34 -28.95 -5.10 -6.23
N MET A 35 -27.75 -4.70 -5.81
CA MET A 35 -27.31 -3.29 -5.81
C MET A 35 -26.85 -2.81 -7.20
N LEU A 36 -26.51 -3.74 -8.10
CA LEU A 36 -26.07 -3.49 -9.47
C LEU A 36 -27.07 -4.12 -10.47
N PRO A 37 -28.19 -3.45 -10.79
CA PRO A 37 -28.98 -3.83 -11.95
C PRO A 37 -28.09 -3.89 -13.21
N GLY A 38 -28.24 -4.94 -14.00
CA GLY A 38 -27.29 -5.40 -15.03
C GLY A 38 -26.96 -4.47 -16.20
N ASN A 39 -27.36 -3.20 -16.15
CA ASN A 39 -27.21 -2.20 -17.23
C ASN A 39 -26.57 -0.86 -16.76
N MET A 40 -25.82 -0.82 -15.65
CA MET A 40 -25.19 0.43 -15.21
C MET A 40 -23.77 0.60 -15.75
N GLU A 41 -23.59 1.55 -16.67
CA GLU A 41 -22.29 1.95 -17.22
C GLU A 41 -21.48 2.86 -16.26
N SER A 42 -22.13 3.47 -15.27
CA SER A 42 -21.47 4.33 -14.27
C SER A 42 -22.01 4.11 -12.85
N TYR A 43 -21.15 4.31 -11.85
CA TYR A 43 -21.49 4.25 -10.41
C TYR A 43 -22.00 5.60 -9.88
N GLU A 44 -22.12 6.61 -10.73
CA GLU A 44 -22.65 7.93 -10.40
C GLU A 44 -24.09 7.97 -9.82
N PRO A 45 -25.04 7.13 -10.27
CA PRO A 45 -26.40 7.15 -9.71
C PRO A 45 -26.50 6.59 -8.29
N LEU A 46 -25.44 5.97 -7.75
CA LEU A 46 -25.41 5.45 -6.38
C LEU A 46 -25.07 6.56 -5.37
N SER A 47 -25.78 6.59 -4.23
CA SER A 47 -25.49 7.50 -3.12
C SER A 47 -24.13 7.23 -2.47
N VAL A 48 -23.54 8.22 -1.79
CA VAL A 48 -22.20 8.12 -1.16
C VAL A 48 -22.12 6.96 -0.15
N SER A 49 -23.20 6.70 0.60
CA SER A 49 -23.30 5.58 1.55
C SER A 49 -23.36 4.22 0.82
N GLN A 50 -24.14 4.11 -0.26
CA GLN A 50 -24.24 2.90 -1.08
C GLN A 50 -22.91 2.56 -1.76
N ARG A 51 -22.17 3.56 -2.26
CA ARG A 51 -20.83 3.36 -2.83
C ARG A 51 -19.82 2.85 -1.79
N SER A 52 -19.86 3.40 -0.58
CA SER A 52 -19.01 2.96 0.53
C SER A 52 -19.33 1.51 0.94
N GLN A 53 -20.61 1.16 1.04
CA GLN A 53 -21.05 -0.19 1.35
C GLN A 53 -20.69 -1.20 0.25
N LEU A 54 -20.88 -0.82 -1.02
CA LEU A 54 -20.49 -1.65 -2.17
C LEU A 54 -18.98 -1.91 -2.20
N ARG A 55 -18.17 -0.88 -1.96
CA ARG A 55 -16.71 -1.00 -1.83
C ARG A 55 -16.31 -2.00 -0.74
N ARG A 56 -16.93 -1.93 0.44
CA ARG A 56 -16.69 -2.89 1.53
C ARG A 56 -17.04 -4.32 1.14
N ILE A 57 -18.22 -4.55 0.56
CA ILE A 57 -18.66 -5.90 0.16
C ILE A 57 -17.75 -6.48 -0.92
N MET A 58 -17.40 -5.69 -1.94
CA MET A 58 -16.48 -6.15 -2.98
C MET A 58 -15.08 -6.47 -2.45
N LEU A 59 -14.53 -5.68 -1.51
CA LEU A 59 -13.24 -5.97 -0.88
C LEU A 59 -13.26 -7.32 -0.14
N CYS A 60 -14.39 -7.66 0.50
CA CYS A 60 -14.53 -8.93 1.20
C CYS A 60 -14.69 -10.13 0.26
N ILE A 61 -15.35 -9.96 -0.89
CA ILE A 61 -15.39 -10.97 -1.95
C ILE A 61 -13.97 -11.18 -2.52
N SER A 62 -13.21 -10.10 -2.73
CA SER A 62 -11.81 -10.15 -3.18
C SER A 62 -10.88 -10.86 -2.18
N ASP A 63 -11.00 -10.60 -0.88
CA ASP A 63 -10.22 -11.30 0.14
C ASP A 63 -10.56 -12.79 0.21
N THR A 64 -11.84 -13.12 0.09
CA THR A 64 -12.30 -14.52 0.08
C THR A 64 -11.80 -15.24 -1.18
N SER A 65 -11.84 -14.62 -2.35
CA SER A 65 -11.32 -15.22 -3.59
C SER A 65 -9.82 -15.51 -3.50
N ALA A 66 -9.05 -14.65 -2.82
CA ALA A 66 -7.63 -14.91 -2.57
C ALA A 66 -7.38 -16.04 -1.57
N LYS A 67 -8.24 -16.21 -0.56
CA LYS A 67 -8.18 -17.34 0.38
C LYS A 67 -8.53 -18.65 -0.33
N LEU A 68 -9.57 -18.66 -1.17
CA LEU A 68 -9.99 -19.82 -1.97
C LEU A 68 -8.88 -20.27 -2.93
N ALA A 69 -8.22 -19.32 -3.62
CA ALA A 69 -7.13 -19.64 -4.54
C ALA A 69 -5.91 -20.31 -3.87
N LYS A 70 -5.80 -20.27 -2.54
CA LYS A 70 -4.71 -20.88 -1.76
C LYS A 70 -5.10 -22.22 -1.12
N LEU A 71 -6.35 -22.68 -1.25
CA LEU A 71 -6.80 -23.94 -0.65
C LEU A 71 -6.20 -25.16 -1.37
N PRO A 72 -5.80 -26.20 -0.63
CA PRO A 72 -5.35 -27.47 -1.21
C PRO A 72 -6.54 -28.15 -1.91
N GLY A 73 -6.48 -28.30 -3.23
CA GLY A 73 -7.53 -28.91 -4.05
C GLY A 73 -8.01 -28.07 -5.25
N VAL A 74 -7.58 -26.81 -5.36
CA VAL A 74 -7.96 -25.93 -6.48
C VAL A 74 -7.01 -26.11 -7.67
N SER A 75 -7.56 -26.39 -8.87
CA SER A 75 -6.76 -26.54 -10.10
C SER A 75 -6.04 -25.25 -10.48
N LYS A 76 -4.93 -25.36 -11.23
CA LYS A 76 -4.15 -24.20 -11.70
C LYS A 76 -4.98 -23.29 -12.62
N GLU A 77 -5.93 -23.84 -13.39
CA GLU A 77 -6.86 -23.03 -14.19
C GLU A 77 -7.78 -22.17 -13.30
N ASP A 78 -8.37 -22.76 -12.27
CA ASP A 78 -9.28 -22.08 -11.34
C ASP A 78 -8.55 -21.01 -10.53
N GLN A 79 -7.29 -21.25 -10.14
CA GLN A 79 -6.45 -20.24 -9.48
C GLN A 79 -6.22 -19.02 -10.36
N ASN A 80 -5.99 -19.22 -11.67
CA ASN A 80 -5.78 -18.13 -12.62
C ASN A 80 -7.08 -17.36 -12.88
N LEU A 81 -8.21 -18.07 -12.97
CA LEU A 81 -9.53 -17.44 -13.10
C LEU A 81 -9.86 -16.58 -11.87
N LEU A 82 -9.68 -17.11 -10.66
CA LEU A 82 -9.91 -16.38 -9.40
C LEU A 82 -9.00 -15.15 -9.27
N LYS A 83 -7.74 -15.24 -9.70
CA LYS A 83 -6.83 -14.08 -9.74
C LYS A 83 -7.30 -13.01 -10.71
N LYS A 84 -7.77 -13.41 -11.90
CA LYS A 84 -8.29 -12.48 -12.92
C LYS A 84 -9.54 -11.76 -12.42
N LEU A 85 -10.53 -12.50 -11.90
CA LEU A 85 -11.74 -11.92 -11.30
C LEU A 85 -11.41 -10.95 -10.16
N ARG A 86 -10.45 -11.32 -9.30
CA ARG A 86 -9.97 -10.44 -8.22
C ARG A 86 -9.37 -9.14 -8.77
N SER A 87 -8.54 -9.22 -9.80
CA SER A 87 -7.92 -8.04 -10.43
C SER A 87 -8.96 -7.10 -11.03
N ASP A 88 -9.96 -7.65 -11.71
CA ASP A 88 -11.04 -6.86 -12.34
C ASP A 88 -11.90 -6.15 -11.27
N MET A 89 -12.21 -6.84 -10.17
CA MET A 89 -12.90 -6.22 -9.03
C MET A 89 -12.06 -5.13 -8.37
N LEU A 90 -10.80 -5.39 -8.04
CA LEU A 90 -9.93 -4.42 -7.35
C LEU A 90 -9.71 -3.15 -8.18
N SER A 91 -9.58 -3.27 -9.50
CA SER A 91 -9.40 -2.12 -10.41
C SER A 91 -10.56 -1.13 -10.33
N THR A 92 -11.77 -1.61 -10.02
CA THR A 92 -12.96 -0.76 -9.89
C THR A 92 -13.03 -0.07 -8.51
N ILE A 93 -12.45 -0.69 -7.48
CA ILE A 93 -12.61 -0.28 -6.08
C ILE A 93 -11.43 0.58 -5.59
N GLU A 94 -10.24 0.29 -6.09
CA GLU A 94 -8.99 0.99 -5.77
C GLU A 94 -8.76 2.20 -6.69
N TYR A 95 -9.83 2.81 -7.19
CA TYR A 95 -9.74 4.06 -7.92
C TYR A 95 -9.27 5.19 -6.98
N ALA A 96 -8.11 5.76 -7.29
CA ALA A 96 -7.59 6.97 -6.66
C ALA A 96 -7.95 8.19 -7.53
N PRO A 97 -8.82 9.11 -7.04
CA PRO A 97 -9.15 10.32 -7.78
C PRO A 97 -7.92 11.15 -8.15
N VAL A 98 -7.90 11.69 -9.37
CA VAL A 98 -6.75 12.46 -9.90
C VAL A 98 -6.39 13.64 -9.01
N TRP A 99 -7.37 14.33 -8.40
CA TRP A 99 -7.10 15.44 -7.49
C TRP A 99 -6.33 15.02 -6.23
N ILE A 100 -6.56 13.79 -5.73
CA ILE A 100 -5.81 13.24 -4.58
C ILE A 100 -4.36 12.98 -5.00
N ILE A 101 -4.16 12.40 -6.19
CA ILE A 101 -2.82 12.16 -6.74
C ILE A 101 -2.06 13.49 -6.86
N MET A 102 -2.70 14.53 -7.40
CA MET A 102 -2.12 15.87 -7.51
C MET A 102 -1.83 16.49 -6.14
N ALA A 103 -2.74 16.37 -5.17
CA ALA A 103 -2.54 16.89 -3.83
C ALA A 103 -1.37 16.21 -3.10
N VAL A 104 -1.26 14.88 -3.19
CA VAL A 104 -0.15 14.10 -2.62
C VAL A 104 1.16 14.46 -3.30
N ALA A 105 1.19 14.57 -4.64
CA ALA A 105 2.37 14.95 -5.39
C ALA A 105 2.87 16.36 -4.99
N LEU A 106 1.96 17.33 -4.85
CA LEU A 106 2.30 18.69 -4.38
C LEU A 106 2.82 18.68 -2.94
N ALA A 107 2.16 17.95 -2.03
CA ALA A 107 2.59 17.84 -0.64
C ALA A 107 3.99 17.22 -0.53
N LEU A 108 4.28 16.17 -1.31
CA LEU A 108 5.62 15.57 -1.40
C LEU A 108 6.63 16.56 -1.99
N GLY A 109 6.28 17.26 -3.07
CA GLY A 109 7.13 18.28 -3.69
C GLY A 109 7.51 19.39 -2.71
N ILE A 110 6.52 19.98 -2.03
CA ILE A 110 6.76 21.03 -1.02
C ILE A 110 7.58 20.49 0.16
N GLY A 111 7.26 19.29 0.64
CA GLY A 111 8.01 18.63 1.72
C GLY A 111 9.48 18.42 1.37
N THR A 112 9.77 17.99 0.13
CA THR A 112 11.16 17.86 -0.33
C THR A 112 11.86 19.21 -0.43
N MET A 113 11.22 20.25 -0.97
CA MET A 113 11.83 21.60 -1.06
C MET A 113 12.20 22.20 0.30
N ILE A 114 11.42 21.92 1.35
CA ILE A 114 11.69 22.43 2.71
C ILE A 114 12.73 21.55 3.43
N GLY A 115 12.64 20.22 3.26
CA GLY A 115 13.39 19.26 4.05
C GLY A 115 14.66 18.69 3.41
N TRP A 116 14.92 18.93 2.12
CA TRP A 116 15.93 18.19 1.35
C TRP A 116 17.35 18.29 1.92
N ARG A 117 17.76 19.47 2.41
CA ARG A 117 19.16 19.77 2.74
C ARG A 117 19.76 18.75 3.71
N ARG A 118 19.05 18.37 4.77
CA ARG A 118 19.59 17.43 5.78
C ARG A 118 19.80 16.03 5.20
N VAL A 119 18.86 15.55 4.38
CA VAL A 119 18.91 14.22 3.78
C VAL A 119 19.97 14.17 2.69
N ALA A 120 19.97 15.15 1.77
CA ALA A 120 20.92 15.24 0.68
C ALA A 120 22.37 15.34 1.18
N MET A 121 22.65 16.16 2.20
CA MET A 121 23.98 16.26 2.80
C MET A 121 24.40 14.95 3.48
N THR A 122 23.46 14.24 4.13
CA THR A 122 23.79 12.97 4.80
C THR A 122 24.13 11.88 3.79
N ILE A 123 23.35 11.76 2.71
CA ILE A 123 23.58 10.75 1.67
C ILE A 123 24.80 11.12 0.82
N GLY A 124 24.93 12.40 0.45
CA GLY A 124 25.96 12.90 -0.45
C GLY A 124 27.36 12.95 0.16
N GLU A 125 27.46 13.32 1.43
CA GLU A 125 28.76 13.66 2.05
C GLU A 125 29.10 12.81 3.27
N LYS A 126 28.11 12.27 4.00
CA LYS A 126 28.35 11.60 5.29
C LYS A 126 28.39 10.07 5.23
N ILE A 127 28.06 9.46 4.11
CA ILE A 127 28.12 7.99 3.95
C ILE A 127 29.58 7.54 3.73
N GLY A 128 30.31 8.21 2.84
CA GLY A 128 31.73 7.96 2.59
C GLY A 128 32.65 8.79 3.48
N LYS A 129 33.93 8.40 3.57
CA LYS A 129 34.97 9.23 4.21
C LYS A 129 35.47 10.38 3.32
N ARG A 130 35.20 10.29 2.02
CA ARG A 130 35.45 11.34 1.02
C ARG A 130 34.12 11.75 0.40
N GLY A 131 34.04 12.99 -0.10
CA GLY A 131 32.87 13.46 -0.84
C GLY A 131 32.65 12.63 -2.10
N MET A 132 31.39 12.45 -2.47
CA MET A 132 31.00 11.67 -3.64
C MET A 132 31.31 12.41 -4.94
N THR A 133 31.86 11.71 -5.93
CA THR A 133 32.04 12.24 -7.28
C THR A 133 30.72 12.21 -8.07
N TYR A 134 30.59 13.05 -9.10
CA TYR A 134 29.40 13.05 -9.97
C TYR A 134 29.17 11.70 -10.66
N ALA A 135 30.24 11.00 -11.06
CA ALA A 135 30.15 9.68 -11.67
C ALA A 135 29.58 8.63 -10.69
N GLN A 136 30.00 8.66 -9.43
CA GLN A 136 29.44 7.80 -8.37
C GLN A 136 27.97 8.13 -8.09
N GLY A 137 27.61 9.41 -8.09
CA GLY A 137 26.22 9.85 -7.93
C GLY A 137 25.32 9.31 -9.04
N MET A 138 25.75 9.44 -10.30
CA MET A 138 25.02 8.89 -11.45
C MET A 138 24.91 7.36 -11.39
N ALA A 139 26.01 6.66 -11.09
CA ALA A 139 26.01 5.20 -10.96
C ALA A 139 25.06 4.71 -9.85
N ALA A 140 25.06 5.37 -8.69
CA ALA A 140 24.17 5.05 -7.59
C ALA A 140 22.69 5.30 -7.95
N GLN A 141 22.39 6.42 -8.61
CA GLN A 141 21.02 6.73 -9.05
C GLN A 141 20.51 5.74 -10.09
N MET A 142 21.33 5.38 -11.09
CA MET A 142 20.93 4.41 -12.11
C MET A 142 20.68 3.02 -11.49
N THR A 143 21.55 2.58 -10.58
CA THR A 143 21.37 1.32 -9.85
C THR A 143 20.09 1.33 -9.02
N ALA A 144 19.80 2.44 -8.33
CA ALA A 144 18.58 2.58 -7.55
C ALA A 144 17.33 2.60 -8.43
N ALA A 145 17.34 3.36 -9.53
CA ALA A 145 16.23 3.47 -10.47
C ALA A 145 15.90 2.11 -11.11
N VAL A 146 16.91 1.38 -11.57
CA VAL A 146 16.72 0.03 -12.13
C VAL A 146 16.17 -0.94 -11.08
N SER A 147 16.72 -0.94 -9.87
CA SER A 147 16.28 -1.84 -8.81
C SER A 147 14.84 -1.55 -8.37
N ILE A 148 14.49 -0.27 -8.19
CA ILE A 148 13.13 0.17 -7.83
C ILE A 148 12.17 -0.10 -8.99
N GLY A 149 12.60 0.12 -10.24
CA GLY A 149 11.80 -0.15 -11.44
C GLY A 149 11.45 -1.64 -11.56
N LEU A 150 12.44 -2.51 -11.39
CA LEU A 150 12.23 -3.96 -11.37
C LEU A 150 11.29 -4.38 -10.22
N ALA A 151 11.50 -3.85 -9.02
CA ALA A 151 10.63 -4.15 -7.86
C ALA A 151 9.19 -3.66 -8.06
N SER A 152 9.01 -2.49 -8.68
CA SER A 152 7.70 -1.93 -9.02
C SER A 152 7.00 -2.77 -10.08
N TYR A 153 7.73 -3.26 -11.09
CA TYR A 153 7.18 -4.12 -12.14
C TYR A 153 6.62 -5.44 -11.58
N ILE A 154 7.30 -6.03 -10.60
CA ILE A 154 6.84 -7.25 -9.93
C ILE A 154 5.87 -6.98 -8.77
N GLY A 155 5.51 -5.72 -8.51
CA GLY A 155 4.55 -5.33 -7.46
C GLY A 155 5.05 -5.55 -6.03
N MET A 156 6.36 -5.67 -5.81
CA MET A 156 6.91 -5.84 -4.47
C MET A 156 7.13 -4.48 -3.79
N PRO A 157 6.58 -4.26 -2.58
CA PRO A 157 6.81 -3.03 -1.84
C PRO A 157 8.27 -2.99 -1.34
N VAL A 158 9.04 -2.02 -1.81
CA VAL A 158 10.45 -1.85 -1.44
C VAL A 158 10.72 -0.46 -0.86
N SER A 159 11.68 -0.39 0.08
CA SER A 159 12.12 0.89 0.66
C SER A 159 13.09 1.58 -0.31
N THR A 160 12.62 2.65 -0.97
CA THR A 160 13.45 3.46 -1.88
C THR A 160 14.67 4.06 -1.19
N THR A 161 14.54 4.44 0.08
CA THR A 161 15.65 4.94 0.91
C THR A 161 16.71 3.87 1.18
N HIS A 162 16.32 2.61 1.43
CA HIS A 162 17.28 1.52 1.62
C HIS A 162 18.04 1.22 0.33
N VAL A 163 17.31 1.16 -0.79
CA VAL A 163 17.91 0.90 -2.10
C VAL A 163 18.91 2.00 -2.47
N LEU A 164 18.50 3.27 -2.36
CA LEU A 164 19.36 4.41 -2.68
C LEU A 164 20.57 4.51 -1.76
N SER A 165 20.38 4.40 -0.44
CA SER A 165 21.50 4.51 0.52
C SER A 165 22.50 3.38 0.35
N SER A 166 22.03 2.16 0.04
CA SER A 166 22.89 1.01 -0.21
C SER A 166 23.64 1.13 -1.53
N ALA A 167 23.01 1.66 -2.59
CA ALA A 167 23.66 1.94 -3.86
C ALA A 167 24.79 2.98 -3.69
N VAL A 168 24.53 4.06 -2.96
CA VAL A 168 25.54 5.07 -2.62
C VAL A 168 26.67 4.50 -1.77
N ALA A 169 26.35 3.71 -0.75
CA ALA A 169 27.38 3.05 0.06
C ALA A 169 28.24 2.09 -0.80
N GLY A 170 27.63 1.38 -1.75
CA GLY A 170 28.32 0.50 -2.69
C GLY A 170 29.35 1.24 -3.55
N THR A 171 28.97 2.38 -4.13
CA THR A 171 29.92 3.18 -4.95
C THR A 171 31.10 3.72 -4.14
N MET A 172 30.88 4.04 -2.86
CA MET A 172 31.93 4.48 -1.93
C MET A 172 32.87 3.36 -1.49
N VAL A 173 32.38 2.12 -1.42
CA VAL A 173 33.20 0.94 -1.10
C VAL A 173 34.10 0.58 -2.27
N VAL A 174 33.55 0.56 -3.49
CA VAL A 174 34.29 0.19 -4.71
C VAL A 174 35.40 1.19 -5.05
N ASP A 175 35.19 2.48 -4.80
CA ASP A 175 36.17 3.54 -5.03
C ASP A 175 37.34 3.54 -4.01
N GLY A 176 37.28 2.70 -2.96
CA GLY A 176 38.33 2.61 -1.95
C GLY A 176 38.38 3.80 -0.97
N GLY A 177 37.49 4.78 -1.10
CA GLY A 177 37.32 5.90 -0.15
C GLY A 177 36.85 5.43 1.24
N GLY A 178 36.16 4.29 1.30
CA GLY A 178 35.71 3.66 2.55
C GLY A 178 34.52 4.36 3.20
N LEU A 179 33.79 3.62 4.03
CA LEU A 179 32.56 4.09 4.67
C LEU A 179 32.81 4.76 6.03
N GLN A 180 32.02 5.79 6.32
CA GLN A 180 31.99 6.38 7.66
C GLN A 180 31.16 5.47 8.59
N ARG A 181 31.84 4.53 9.27
CA ARG A 181 31.20 3.53 10.14
C ARG A 181 30.19 4.12 11.12
N LYS A 182 30.51 5.26 11.76
CA LYS A 182 29.59 5.92 12.69
C LYS A 182 28.26 6.33 12.03
N THR A 183 28.32 6.90 10.82
CA THR A 183 27.13 7.32 10.08
C THR A 183 26.32 6.10 9.63
N VAL A 184 26.98 5.10 9.05
CA VAL A 184 26.32 3.88 8.56
C VAL A 184 25.62 3.15 9.70
N THR A 185 26.29 2.96 10.84
CA THR A 185 25.67 2.32 12.02
C THR A 185 24.50 3.15 12.55
N SER A 186 24.62 4.48 12.58
CA SER A 186 23.50 5.35 13.00
C SER A 186 22.29 5.22 12.07
N ILE A 187 22.51 5.17 10.75
CA ILE A 187 21.46 4.93 9.75
C ILE A 187 20.79 3.57 9.96
N LEU A 188 21.59 2.51 10.15
CA LEU A 188 21.07 1.15 10.37
C LEU A 188 20.25 1.06 11.67
N MET A 189 20.74 1.68 12.74
CA MET A 189 20.00 1.76 14.02
C MET A 189 18.69 2.51 13.85
N ALA A 190 18.68 3.61 13.07
CA ALA A 190 17.45 4.33 12.78
C ALA A 190 16.44 3.46 12.02
N TRP A 191 16.86 2.66 11.04
CA TRP A 191 15.97 1.76 10.29
C TRP A 191 15.35 0.67 11.16
N VAL A 192 16.09 0.15 12.14
CA VAL A 192 15.55 -0.83 13.09
C VAL A 192 14.61 -0.15 14.08
N PHE A 193 14.94 1.06 14.54
CA PHE A 193 14.17 1.79 15.55
C PHE A 193 12.86 2.39 15.03
N THR A 194 12.77 2.73 13.75
CA THR A 194 11.56 3.31 13.15
C THR A 194 10.36 2.37 13.23
N LEU A 195 10.57 1.05 13.10
CA LEU A 195 9.49 0.07 13.17
C LEU A 195 8.84 0.00 14.57
N PRO A 196 9.57 -0.22 15.68
CA PRO A 196 9.01 -0.13 17.02
C PRO A 196 8.36 1.21 17.31
N ALA A 197 9.00 2.32 16.94
CA ALA A 197 8.46 3.65 17.18
C ALA A 197 7.11 3.85 16.48
N ALA A 198 6.97 3.40 15.23
CA ALA A 198 5.71 3.46 14.50
C ALA A 198 4.62 2.57 15.13
N ILE A 199 4.98 1.38 15.61
CA ILE A 199 4.05 0.46 16.29
C ILE A 199 3.52 1.09 17.58
N PHE A 200 4.41 1.60 18.44
CA PHE A 200 4.00 2.22 19.70
C PHE A 200 3.18 3.49 19.48
N LEU A 201 3.56 4.33 18.53
CA LEU A 201 2.86 5.57 18.24
C LEU A 201 1.47 5.29 17.64
N SER A 202 1.36 4.37 16.68
CA SER A 202 0.08 3.97 16.11
C SER A 202 -0.81 3.30 17.15
N GLY A 203 -0.28 2.39 17.96
CA GLY A 203 -1.04 1.70 19.01
C GLY A 203 -1.52 2.65 20.11
N GLY A 204 -0.66 3.58 20.53
CA GLY A 204 -0.98 4.60 21.51
C GLY A 204 -2.08 5.56 21.03
N LEU A 205 -1.95 6.07 19.79
CA LEU A 205 -2.98 6.93 19.20
C LEU A 205 -4.31 6.20 19.03
N TYR A 206 -4.29 4.92 18.62
CA TYR A 206 -5.50 4.12 18.50
C TYR A 206 -6.19 3.92 19.85
N TRP A 207 -5.43 3.60 20.90
CA TRP A 207 -5.96 3.45 22.25
C TRP A 207 -6.56 4.76 22.79
N ILE A 208 -5.91 5.90 22.54
CA ILE A 208 -6.45 7.22 22.90
C ILE A 208 -7.75 7.52 22.15
N ALA A 209 -7.79 7.24 20.83
CA ALA A 209 -8.99 7.46 20.03
C ALA A 209 -10.19 6.63 20.53
N LEU A 210 -9.94 5.39 20.98
CA LEU A 210 -10.96 4.52 21.60
C LEU A 210 -11.47 5.02 22.95
N GLN A 211 -10.70 5.82 23.69
CA GLN A 211 -11.15 6.40 24.97
C GLN A 211 -11.98 7.68 24.75
N LEU A 212 -11.86 8.32 23.59
CA LEU A 212 -12.54 9.58 23.26
C LEU A 212 -13.88 9.39 22.51
N ILE A 213 -14.11 8.19 21.94
CA ILE A 213 -15.32 7.81 21.19
C ILE A 213 -16.14 6.87 22.06
#